data_AF-A0A9D8BUV4-F1
#
_entry.id   AF-A0A9D8BUV4-F1
#
_cell.length_a   1.000
_cell.length_b   1.000
_cell.length_c   1.000
_cell.angle_alpha   90.00
_cell.angle_beta   90.00
_cell.angle_gamma   90.00
#
_symmetry.space_group_name_H-M   'P 1'
#
loop_
_entity.id
_entity.type
_entity.pdbx_description
1 polymer ?
#
loop_
_entity_poly.entity_id
_entity_poly.type
_entity_poly.pdbx_seq_one_letter_code
_entity_poly.pdbx_strand_id
1 'polypeptide(L)'
;KGAERMIEMANRFPKADGLLRRALNQAARELLLAQSSDWAFIMKTNTMVEYAKKRTRNHLVNLGNLYSMVMGEQIDEKFVSDLEFRDNIFPTISYRVFADRA
;
A
#
# COMPACT_ATOMS: atom_id res chain seq x y z
N LYS A 1 -2.29 -11.06 6.61
CA LYS A 1 -1.77 -11.07 5.22
C LYS A 1 -1.25 -9.72 4.70
N GLY A 2 -2.06 -8.66 4.57
CA GLY A 2 -1.58 -7.38 4.03
C GLY A 2 -0.47 -6.72 4.86
N ALA A 3 -0.68 -6.60 6.17
CA ALA A 3 0.32 -6.06 7.10
C ALA A 3 1.59 -6.93 7.17
N GLU A 4 1.46 -8.26 7.21
CA GLU A 4 2.60 -9.19 7.17
C GLU A 4 3.51 -8.93 5.95
N ARG A 5 2.93 -8.77 4.76
CA ARG A 5 3.68 -8.45 3.53
C ARG A 5 4.40 -7.11 3.63
N MET A 6 3.78 -6.12 4.24
CA MET A 6 4.40 -4.80 4.42
C MET A 6 5.59 -4.88 5.39
N ILE A 7 5.44 -5.61 6.50
CA ILE A 7 6.52 -5.85 7.46
C ILE A 7 7.67 -6.61 6.78
N GLU A 8 7.37 -7.69 6.05
CA GLU A 8 8.36 -8.47 5.31
C GLU A 8 9.17 -7.59 4.34
N MET A 9 8.49 -6.79 3.51
CA MET A 9 9.16 -5.88 2.58
C MET A 9 10.00 -4.82 3.31
N ALA A 10 9.49 -4.25 4.41
CA ALA A 10 10.21 -3.24 5.17
C ALA A 10 11.49 -3.80 5.81
N ASN A 11 11.42 -5.02 6.34
CA ASN A 11 12.55 -5.74 6.93
C ASN A 11 13.56 -6.20 5.88
N ARG A 12 13.09 -6.67 4.71
CA ARG A 12 13.97 -7.15 3.62
C ARG A 12 14.74 -6.02 2.93
N PHE A 13 14.13 -4.85 2.84
CA PHE A 13 14.70 -3.69 2.14
C PHE A 13 14.86 -2.48 3.08
N PRO A 14 15.68 -2.54 4.14
CA PRO A 14 15.75 -1.47 5.16
C PRO A 14 16.38 -0.17 4.62
N LYS A 15 17.21 -0.29 3.58
CA LYS A 15 17.98 0.82 2.98
C LYS A 15 17.57 1.12 1.53
N ALA A 16 16.32 0.86 1.16
CA ALA A 16 15.83 1.15 -0.17
C ALA A 16 15.96 2.64 -0.54
N ASP A 17 16.30 2.88 -1.80
CA ASP A 17 16.40 4.18 -2.45
C ASP A 17 15.65 4.18 -3.79
N GLY A 18 15.70 5.32 -4.49
CA GLY A 18 15.13 5.48 -5.83
C GLY A 18 13.70 4.94 -5.99
N LEU A 19 13.52 4.13 -7.03
CA LEU A 19 12.23 3.52 -7.38
C LEU A 19 11.75 2.49 -6.35
N LEU A 20 12.67 1.72 -5.75
CA LEU A 20 12.32 0.74 -4.72
C LEU A 20 11.71 1.42 -3.49
N ARG A 21 12.31 2.52 -3.02
CA ARG A 21 11.76 3.31 -1.92
C ARG A 21 10.37 3.87 -2.24
N ARG A 22 10.17 4.35 -3.47
CA ARG A 22 8.86 4.84 -3.95
C ARG A 22 7.81 3.74 -3.92
N ALA A 23 8.12 2.56 -4.47
CA ALA A 23 7.21 1.41 -4.46
C ALA A 23 6.84 0.96 -3.03
N LEU A 24 7.82 0.90 -2.12
CA LEU A 24 7.60 0.55 -0.72
C LEU A 24 6.74 1.60 0.01
N ASN A 25 6.99 2.89 -0.23
CA ASN A 25 6.16 3.96 0.33
C ASN A 25 4.73 3.90 -0.22
N GLN A 26 4.56 3.62 -1.51
CA GLN A 26 3.23 3.47 -2.09
C GLN A 26 2.52 2.23 -1.52
N ALA A 27 3.22 1.11 -1.31
CA ALA A 27 2.66 -0.07 -0.67
C ALA A 27 2.15 0.24 0.75
N ALA A 28 2.88 1.05 1.50
CA ALA A 28 2.43 1.53 2.81
C ALA A 28 1.13 2.34 2.71
N ARG A 29 0.99 3.23 1.70
CA ARG A 29 -0.26 3.98 1.47
C ARG A 29 -1.42 3.06 1.10
N GLU A 30 -1.21 2.12 0.19
CA GLU A 30 -2.24 1.13 -0.20
C GLU A 30 -2.71 0.31 1.02
N LEU A 31 -1.78 -0.09 1.90
CA LEU A 31 -2.14 -0.80 3.14
C LEU A 31 -3.03 0.08 4.03
N LEU A 32 -2.64 1.33 4.27
CA LEU A 32 -3.41 2.26 5.11
C LEU A 32 -4.79 2.55 4.51
N LEU A 33 -4.88 2.76 3.21
CA LEU A 33 -6.14 2.97 2.49
C LEU A 33 -7.04 1.74 2.60
N ALA A 34 -6.48 0.54 2.45
CA ALA A 34 -7.21 -0.72 2.64
C ALA A 34 -7.69 -0.94 4.08
N GLN A 35 -6.99 -0.38 5.07
CA GLN A 35 -7.33 -0.49 6.49
C GLN A 35 -8.25 0.63 6.99
N SER A 36 -8.48 1.68 6.19
CA SER A 36 -9.27 2.83 6.63
C SER A 36 -10.69 2.41 7.05
N SER A 37 -11.03 2.79 8.29
CA SER A 37 -12.29 2.43 8.95
C SER A 37 -13.50 3.21 8.41
N ASP A 38 -13.28 4.27 7.63
CA ASP A 38 -14.33 5.03 6.96
C ASP A 38 -15.16 4.14 6.02
N TRP A 39 -14.53 3.17 5.35
CA TRP A 39 -15.24 2.18 4.55
C TRP A 39 -16.13 1.28 5.39
N ALA A 40 -15.65 0.85 6.56
CA ALA A 40 -16.44 0.04 7.49
C ALA A 40 -17.61 0.83 8.08
N PHE A 41 -17.43 2.13 8.33
CA PHE A 41 -18.49 3.02 8.79
C PHE A 41 -19.54 3.29 7.70
N ILE A 42 -19.11 3.58 6.46
CA ILE A 42 -19.99 3.72 5.28
C ILE A 42 -20.79 2.44 5.01
N MET A 43 -20.17 1.26 5.18
CA MET A 43 -20.87 -0.02 5.07
C MET A 43 -21.95 -0.18 6.15
N LYS A 44 -21.69 0.32 7.37
CA LYS A 44 -22.65 0.26 8.49
C LYS A 44 -23.85 1.18 8.30
N THR A 45 -23.70 2.31 7.60
CA THR A 45 -24.79 3.27 7.34
C THR A 45 -25.62 2.96 6.08
N ASN A 46 -25.29 1.86 5.37
CA ASN A 46 -25.99 1.36 4.17
C ASN A 46 -26.02 2.32 2.95
N THR A 47 -25.28 3.41 3.01
CA THR A 47 -25.02 4.30 1.88
C THR A 47 -23.69 3.91 1.24
N MET A 48 -23.62 3.61 -0.06
CA MET A 48 -22.35 3.36 -0.78
C MET A 48 -21.54 2.11 -0.36
N VAL A 49 -22.18 1.07 0.20
CA VAL A 49 -21.54 -0.20 0.65
C VAL A 49 -20.70 -0.85 -0.45
N GLU A 50 -21.23 -0.98 -1.67
CA GLU A 50 -20.52 -1.64 -2.78
C GLU A 50 -19.31 -0.83 -3.25
N TYR A 51 -19.39 0.51 -3.20
CA TYR A 51 -18.26 1.38 -3.47
C TYR A 51 -17.15 1.20 -2.43
N ALA A 52 -17.52 1.12 -1.15
CA ALA A 52 -16.59 0.89 -0.04
C ALA A 52 -15.86 -0.47 -0.14
N LYS A 53 -16.60 -1.53 -0.45
CA LYS A 53 -16.02 -2.87 -0.70
C LYS A 53 -15.06 -2.86 -1.89
N LYS A 54 -15.48 -2.26 -3.00
CA LYS A 54 -14.66 -2.17 -4.22
C LYS A 54 -13.37 -1.41 -3.96
N ARG A 55 -13.42 -0.29 -3.23
CA ARG A 55 -12.24 0.52 -2.94
C ARG A 55 -11.25 -0.21 -2.04
N THR A 56 -11.74 -0.84 -0.97
CA THR A 56 -10.92 -1.70 -0.09
C THR A 56 -10.23 -2.82 -0.87
N ARG A 57 -10.98 -3.53 -1.72
CA ARG A 57 -10.44 -4.61 -2.54
C ARG A 57 -9.38 -4.12 -3.53
N ASN A 58 -9.60 -2.97 -4.16
CA ASN A 58 -8.64 -2.39 -5.11
C ASN A 58 -7.30 -2.09 -4.42
N HIS A 59 -7.32 -1.50 -3.23
CA HIS A 59 -6.09 -1.23 -2.47
C HIS A 59 -5.35 -2.50 -2.07
N LEU A 60 -6.07 -3.56 -1.68
CA LEU A 60 -5.45 -4.86 -1.39
C LEU A 60 -4.83 -5.51 -2.64
N VAL A 61 -5.45 -5.36 -3.81
CA VAL A 61 -4.89 -5.83 -5.09
C VAL A 61 -3.64 -5.04 -5.45
N ASN A 62 -3.68 -3.71 -5.35
CA ASN A 62 -2.53 -2.84 -5.60
C ASN A 62 -1.35 -3.20 -4.69
N LEU A 63 -1.61 -3.38 -3.38
CA LEU A 63 -0.61 -3.84 -2.42
C LEU A 63 -0.02 -5.20 -2.83
N GLY A 64 -0.85 -6.13 -3.30
CA GLY A 64 -0.40 -7.43 -3.81
C GLY A 64 0.51 -7.30 -5.04
N ASN A 65 0.18 -6.43 -5.98
CA ASN A 65 0.98 -6.18 -7.17
C ASN A 65 2.33 -5.54 -6.82
N LEU A 66 2.33 -4.53 -5.96
CA LEU A 66 3.55 -3.89 -5.45
C LEU A 66 4.44 -4.90 -4.74
N TYR A 67 3.86 -5.77 -3.91
CA TYR A 67 4.59 -6.85 -3.25
C TYR A 67 5.28 -7.78 -4.26
N SER A 68 4.55 -8.27 -5.26
CA SER A 68 5.13 -9.14 -6.29
C SER A 68 6.25 -8.46 -7.07
N MET A 69 6.08 -7.19 -7.44
CA MET A 69 7.08 -6.39 -8.16
C MET A 69 8.34 -6.16 -7.32
N VAL A 70 8.17 -5.79 -6.04
CA VAL A 70 9.29 -5.55 -5.11
C VAL A 70 10.06 -6.84 -4.85
N MET A 71 9.36 -7.94 -4.57
CA MET A 71 9.99 -9.22 -4.25
C MET A 71 10.63 -9.89 -5.47
N GLY A 72 10.10 -9.63 -6.66
CA GLY A 72 10.68 -10.06 -7.93
C GLY A 72 11.74 -9.11 -8.51
N GLU A 73 12.04 -8.00 -7.83
CA GLU A 73 12.99 -6.97 -8.26
C GLU A 73 12.72 -6.40 -9.67
N GLN A 74 11.45 -6.44 -10.10
CA GLN A 74 10.98 -5.96 -11.39
C GLN A 74 9.86 -4.94 -11.16
N ILE A 75 10.26 -3.72 -10.80
CA ILE A 75 9.31 -2.64 -10.50
C ILE A 75 8.95 -1.90 -11.78
N ASP A 76 7.66 -1.88 -12.09
CA ASP A 76 7.09 -1.03 -13.13
C ASP A 76 6.94 0.40 -12.60
N GLU A 77 7.81 1.30 -13.05
CA GLU A 77 7.78 2.71 -12.66
C GLU A 77 6.49 3.41 -13.07
N LYS A 78 5.90 3.05 -14.21
CA LYS A 78 4.65 3.64 -14.67
C LYS A 78 3.52 3.24 -13.74
N PHE A 79 3.44 1.96 -13.36
CA PHE A 79 2.46 1.49 -12.39
C PHE A 79 2.58 2.22 -11.05
N VAL A 80 3.81 2.37 -10.53
CA VAL A 80 4.06 3.11 -9.28
C VAL A 80 3.63 4.57 -9.41
N SER A 81 4.01 5.24 -10.50
CA SER A 81 3.68 6.65 -10.74
C SER A 81 2.16 6.87 -10.89
N ASP A 82 1.46 5.96 -11.55
CA ASP A 82 0.01 6.03 -11.71
C ASP A 82 -0.71 5.82 -10.37
N LEU A 83 -0.17 4.99 -9.46
CA LEU A 83 -0.69 4.85 -8.10
C LEU A 83 -0.36 6.09 -7.26
N GLU A 84 0.86 6.61 -7.31
CA GLU A 84 1.26 7.83 -6.62
C GLU A 84 0.41 9.03 -7.05
N PHE A 85 -0.03 9.11 -8.31
CA PHE A 85 -0.94 10.15 -8.77
C PHE A 85 -2.35 10.01 -8.17
N ARG A 86 -2.86 8.77 -8.06
CA ARG A 86 -4.24 8.48 -7.63
C ARG A 86 -4.41 8.41 -6.11
N ASP A 87 -3.40 7.89 -5.41
CA ASP A 87 -3.45 7.42 -4.04
C ASP A 87 -2.31 8.03 -3.19
N ASN A 88 -2.19 9.36 -3.22
CA ASN A 88 -1.12 10.14 -2.56
C ASN A 88 -1.43 10.60 -1.13
N ILE A 89 -2.20 9.82 -0.36
CA ILE A 89 -2.41 10.19 1.04
C ILE A 89 -1.09 10.03 1.81
N PHE A 90 -0.73 11.00 2.65
CA PHE A 90 0.57 11.04 3.35
C PHE A 90 1.78 11.07 2.39
N PRO A 91 2.05 12.22 1.74
CA PRO A 91 3.15 12.36 0.78
C PRO A 91 4.53 12.08 1.42
N THR A 92 4.67 12.31 2.72
CA THR A 92 5.91 12.13 3.48
C THR A 92 6.00 10.78 4.21
N ILE A 93 5.12 9.82 3.91
CA ILE A 93 5.15 8.49 4.55
C ILE A 93 6.51 7.81 4.32
N SER A 94 6.97 7.09 5.35
CA SER A 94 8.12 6.21 5.25
C SER A 94 7.68 4.78 5.52
N TYR A 95 7.91 3.88 4.57
CA TYR A 95 7.64 2.45 4.74
C TYR A 95 8.39 1.83 5.93
N ARG A 96 9.48 2.47 6.38
CA ARG A 96 10.32 2.00 7.49
C ARG A 96 9.60 1.95 8.83
N VAL A 97 8.46 2.62 8.98
CA VAL A 97 7.64 2.49 10.19
C VAL A 97 7.09 1.07 10.40
N PHE A 98 7.06 0.26 9.34
CA PHE A 98 6.67 -1.15 9.37
C PHE A 98 7.85 -2.10 9.57
N ALA A 99 9.09 -1.60 9.57
CA ALA A 99 10.23 -2.44 9.92
C ALA A 99 10.18 -2.75 11.42
N ASP A 100 10.49 -3.98 11.79
CA ASP A 100 10.67 -4.32 13.19
C ASP A 100 11.79 -3.45 13.76
N ARG A 101 11.58 -2.93 14.98
CA ARG A 101 12.66 -2.22 15.68
C ARG A 101 13.78 -3.23 15.90
N ALA A 102 14.88 -3.05 15.16
CA ALA A 102 16.17 -3.63 15.52
C ALA A 102 16.64 -3.03 16.86
#